data_AF-A0A924QZ42-F1
#
_entry.id   AF-A0A924QZ42-F1
#
_cell.length_a   1.000
_cell.length_b   1.000
_cell.length_c   1.000
_cell.angle_alpha   90.00
_cell.angle_beta   90.00
_cell.angle_gamma   90.00
#
_symmetry.space_group_name_H-M   'P 1'
#
loop_
_entity.id
_entity.type
_entity.pdbx_description
1 polymer ?
#
loop_
_entity_poly.entity_id
_entity_poly.type
_entity_poly.pdbx_seq_one_letter_code
_entity_poly.pdbx_strand_id
1 'polypeptide(L)'
;MTPRRSSTWGMGAAILIAVLAGFLIPHARTALVGALVLTGATIIFAVAATWRLRPSWDADSWPEQSSDGAVIHRRLRRIWLAQCTLAPLLIAGGIWALIEGRAVGVLWIGIGAFTLYTATSGLKRMQAATDPPGTPE
;
A
#
# COMPACT_ATOMS: atom_id res chain seq x y z
N MET A 1 20.78 15.21 -2.35
CA MET A 1 20.16 14.01 -2.97
C MET A 1 18.78 14.39 -3.47
N THR A 2 18.34 13.94 -4.66
CA THR A 2 16.98 14.28 -5.13
C THR A 2 15.92 13.41 -4.45
N PRO A 3 14.70 13.93 -4.15
CA PRO A 3 13.62 13.15 -3.52
C PRO A 3 13.28 11.87 -4.29
N ARG A 4 13.38 11.92 -5.62
CA ARG A 4 13.22 10.76 -6.50
C ARG A 4 14.24 9.65 -6.24
N ARG A 5 15.53 9.99 -6.05
CA ARG A 5 16.57 8.98 -5.75
C ARG A 5 16.33 8.37 -4.37
N SER A 6 16.08 9.19 -3.35
CA SER A 6 15.81 8.71 -1.99
C SER A 6 14.55 7.83 -1.93
N SER A 7 13.53 8.17 -2.71
CA SER A 7 12.35 7.33 -2.92
C SER A 7 12.70 5.96 -3.49
N THR A 8 13.46 5.90 -4.59
CA THR A 8 13.86 4.64 -5.20
C THR A 8 14.67 3.77 -4.25
N TRP A 9 15.61 4.36 -3.51
CA TRP A 9 16.40 3.64 -2.51
C TRP A 9 15.53 3.14 -1.35
N GLY A 10 14.65 3.98 -0.81
CA GLY A 10 13.75 3.60 0.28
C GLY A 10 12.76 2.50 -0.14
N MET A 11 12.21 2.57 -1.35
CA MET A 11 11.34 1.52 -1.90
C MET A 11 12.10 0.20 -2.10
N GLY A 12 13.33 0.26 -2.63
CA GLY A 12 14.18 -0.93 -2.81
C GLY A 12 14.56 -1.59 -1.48
N ALA A 13 14.98 -0.79 -0.49
CA ALA A 13 15.30 -1.27 0.84
C ALA A 13 14.07 -1.89 1.53
N ALA A 14 12.90 -1.26 1.42
CA ALA A 14 11.66 -1.81 1.96
C ALA A 14 11.28 -3.15 1.32
N ILE A 15 11.42 -3.30 -0.01
CA ILE A 15 11.18 -4.58 -0.69
C ILE A 15 12.12 -5.65 -0.16
N LEU A 16 13.41 -5.34 0.00
CA LEU A 16 14.39 -6.29 0.53
C LEU A 16 14.03 -6.74 1.95
N ILE A 17 13.66 -5.80 2.82
CA ILE A 17 13.22 -6.10 4.19
C ILE A 17 11.94 -6.94 4.19
N ALA A 18 10.99 -6.67 3.30
CA ALA A 18 9.76 -7.44 3.17
C ALA A 18 10.03 -8.90 2.74
N VAL A 19 10.97 -9.11 1.81
CA VAL A 19 11.40 -10.45 1.39
C VAL A 19 12.03 -11.21 2.56
N LEU A 20 12.94 -10.56 3.30
CA LEU A 20 13.56 -11.16 4.49
C LEU A 20 12.54 -11.47 5.59
N ALA A 21 11.54 -10.61 5.77
CA ALA A 21 10.43 -10.84 6.69
C ALA A 21 9.60 -12.08 6.28
N GLY A 22 9.42 -12.29 4.97
CA GLY A 22 8.74 -13.46 4.42
C GLY A 22 9.37 -14.78 4.85
N PHE A 23 10.70 -14.84 4.99
CA PHE A 23 11.41 -16.04 5.48
C PHE A 23 11.17 -16.33 6.97
N LEU A 24 10.70 -15.36 7.75
CA LEU A 24 10.42 -15.51 9.19
C LEU A 24 9.00 -15.99 9.47
N ILE A 25 8.08 -15.87 8.50
CA ILE A 25 6.66 -16.23 8.64
C ILE A 25 6.39 -17.74 8.79
N PRO A 26 7.14 -18.66 8.14
CA PRO A 26 6.85 -20.10 8.21
C PRO A 26 6.96 -20.72 9.61
N HIS A 27 7.67 -20.08 10.55
CA HIS A 27 7.87 -20.62 11.89
C HIS A 27 6.94 -19.92 12.89
N ALA A 28 6.10 -20.68 13.59
CA ALA A 28 5.08 -20.15 14.51
C ALA A 28 5.63 -19.15 15.55
N ARG A 29 6.87 -19.34 16.03
CA ARG A 29 7.50 -18.46 17.02
C ARG A 29 7.99 -17.13 16.44
N THR A 30 8.36 -17.11 15.16
CA THR A 30 8.88 -15.91 14.48
C THR A 30 7.86 -15.26 13.55
N ALA A 31 6.69 -15.87 13.35
CA ALA A 31 5.62 -15.34 12.51
C ALA A 31 5.18 -13.93 12.92
N LEU A 32 5.05 -13.68 14.23
CA LEU A 32 4.72 -12.35 14.75
C LEU A 32 5.82 -11.31 14.43
N VAL A 33 7.08 -11.71 14.59
CA VAL A 33 8.24 -10.85 14.29
C VAL A 33 8.30 -10.57 12.79
N GLY A 34 8.10 -11.58 11.95
CA GLY A 34 7.99 -11.44 10.50
C GLY A 34 6.88 -10.47 10.11
N ALA A 35 5.70 -10.57 10.72
CA ALA A 35 4.59 -9.66 10.47
C ALA A 35 4.90 -8.20 10.88
N LEU A 36 5.56 -7.98 12.01
CA LEU A 36 6.00 -6.65 12.44
C LEU A 36 7.03 -6.04 11.49
N VAL A 37 8.04 -6.83 11.08
CA VAL A 37 9.07 -6.39 10.13
C VAL A 37 8.44 -6.07 8.77
N LEU A 38 7.51 -6.90 8.30
CA LEU A 38 6.79 -6.69 7.05
C LEU A 38 5.93 -5.41 7.10
N THR A 39 5.30 -5.14 8.25
CA THR A 39 4.54 -3.90 8.48
C THR A 39 5.45 -2.69 8.46
N GLY A 40 6.59 -2.74 9.14
CA GLY A 40 7.62 -1.69 9.12
C GLY A 40 8.13 -1.41 7.70
N ALA A 41 8.45 -2.47 6.95
CA ALA A 41 8.84 -2.36 5.54
C ALA A 41 7.75 -1.69 4.70
N THR A 42 6.48 -2.02 4.92
CA THR A 42 5.35 -1.40 4.22
C THR A 42 5.23 0.10 4.53
N ILE A 43 5.42 0.49 5.79
CA ILE A 43 5.42 1.91 6.18
C ILE A 43 6.58 2.65 5.50
N ILE A 44 7.79 2.09 5.53
CA ILE A 44 8.97 2.65 4.86
C ILE A 44 8.71 2.80 3.36
N PHE A 45 8.12 1.77 2.73
CA PHE A 45 7.77 1.81 1.32
C PHE A 45 6.76 2.91 1.01
N ALA A 46 5.73 3.07 1.83
CA ALA A 46 4.72 4.11 1.67
C ALA A 46 5.33 5.51 1.80
N VAL A 47 6.18 5.74 2.81
CA VAL A 47 6.90 7.01 3.01
C VAL A 47 7.87 7.27 1.85
N ALA A 48 8.61 6.26 1.40
CA ALA A 48 9.48 6.40 0.24
C ALA A 48 8.67 6.69 -1.04
N ALA A 49 7.48 6.09 -1.20
CA ALA A 49 6.60 6.35 -2.32
C ALA A 49 6.04 7.78 -2.32
N THR A 50 5.78 8.37 -1.14
CA THR A 50 5.36 9.77 -1.02
C THR A 50 6.49 10.74 -1.35
N TRP A 51 7.75 10.42 -0.99
CA TRP A 51 8.92 11.21 -1.42
C TRP A 51 9.05 11.32 -2.94
N ARG A 52 8.54 10.35 -3.69
CA ARG A 52 8.53 10.39 -5.17
C ARG A 52 7.62 11.49 -5.74
N LEU A 53 6.66 11.97 -4.93
CA LEU A 53 5.76 13.07 -5.27
C LEU A 53 6.30 14.43 -4.81
N ARG A 54 7.39 14.45 -4.02
CA ARG A 54 8.00 15.69 -3.56
C ARG A 54 8.89 16.27 -4.69
N PRO A 55 8.65 17.52 -5.12
CA PRO A 55 9.45 18.14 -6.19
C PRO A 55 10.89 18.43 -5.75
N SER A 56 11.08 19.01 -4.55
CA SER A 56 12.38 19.26 -3.93
C SER A 56 12.32 19.11 -2.40
N TRP A 57 13.46 18.86 -1.76
CA TRP A 57 13.53 18.81 -0.29
C TRP A 57 13.31 20.17 0.37
N ASP A 58 13.51 21.24 -0.37
CA ASP A 58 13.35 22.62 0.07
C ASP A 58 11.94 23.18 -0.24
N ALA A 59 11.04 22.36 -0.77
CA ALA A 59 9.65 22.77 -0.99
C ALA A 59 8.96 22.97 0.36
N ASP A 60 8.57 24.22 0.65
CA ASP A 60 7.87 24.63 1.87
C ASP A 60 6.40 24.15 1.92
N SER A 61 5.79 23.96 0.75
CA SER A 61 4.41 23.45 0.62
C SER A 61 4.41 22.04 0.03
N TRP A 62 4.31 21.04 0.91
CA TRP A 62 4.03 19.65 0.54
C TRP A 62 2.83 19.15 1.34
N PRO A 63 1.84 18.49 0.71
CA PRO A 63 1.75 18.20 -0.72
C PRO A 63 1.36 19.45 -1.52
N GLU A 64 1.92 19.60 -2.72
CA GLU A 64 1.48 20.62 -3.67
C GLU A 64 0.00 20.38 -4.00
N GLN A 65 -0.87 21.32 -3.63
CA GLN A 65 -2.30 21.26 -3.94
C GLN A 65 -2.48 21.58 -5.42
N SER A 66 -2.11 20.62 -6.26
CA SER A 66 -2.32 20.67 -7.70
C SER A 66 -3.80 20.48 -8.00
N SER A 67 -4.43 21.48 -8.63
CA SER A 67 -5.76 21.33 -9.24
C SER A 67 -5.74 20.49 -10.52
N ASP A 68 -4.55 20.11 -11.00
CA ASP A 68 -4.37 19.36 -12.23
C ASP A 68 -4.83 17.90 -12.07
N GLY A 69 -5.92 17.55 -12.76
CA GLY A 69 -6.62 16.27 -12.62
C GLY A 69 -5.73 15.06 -12.90
N ALA A 70 -4.75 15.20 -13.79
CA ALA A 70 -3.80 14.12 -14.12
C ALA A 70 -2.88 13.75 -12.94
N VAL A 71 -2.45 14.75 -12.15
CA VAL A 71 -1.61 14.54 -10.97
C VAL A 71 -2.41 13.86 -9.85
N ILE A 72 -3.66 14.30 -9.66
CA ILE A 72 -4.61 13.71 -8.70
C ILE A 72 -4.90 12.25 -9.08
N HIS A 73 -5.15 11.96 -10.34
CA HIS A 73 -5.38 10.58 -10.83
C HIS A 73 -4.18 9.66 -10.55
N ARG A 74 -2.95 10.13 -10.81
CA ARG A 74 -1.74 9.35 -10.50
C ARG A 74 -1.58 9.10 -9.01
N ARG A 75 -1.92 10.08 -8.17
CA ARG A 75 -1.88 9.96 -6.71
C ARG A 75 -2.91 8.97 -6.18
N LEU A 76 -4.17 9.09 -6.63
CA LEU A 76 -5.24 8.15 -6.30
C LEU A 76 -4.87 6.73 -6.73
N ARG A 77 -4.39 6.53 -7.96
CA ARG A 77 -3.96 5.22 -8.44
C ARG A 77 -2.90 4.57 -7.53
N ARG A 78 -1.94 5.34 -7.00
CA ARG A 78 -0.95 4.84 -6.04
C ARG A 78 -1.56 4.47 -4.69
N ILE A 79 -2.49 5.27 -4.19
CA ILE A 79 -3.20 4.98 -2.93
C ILE A 79 -3.99 3.68 -3.06
N TRP A 80 -4.73 3.52 -4.15
CA TRP A 80 -5.51 2.32 -4.39
C TRP A 80 -4.63 1.07 -4.55
N LEU A 81 -3.49 1.18 -5.24
CA LEU A 81 -2.50 0.10 -5.30
C LEU A 81 -1.92 -0.26 -3.92
N ALA A 82 -1.62 0.73 -3.08
CA ALA A 82 -1.14 0.49 -1.72
C ALA A 82 -2.20 -0.18 -0.84
N GLN A 83 -3.48 0.14 -1.03
CA GLN A 83 -4.57 -0.54 -0.32
C GLN A 83 -4.73 -2.00 -0.76
N CYS A 84 -4.50 -2.32 -2.04
CA CYS A 84 -4.46 -3.71 -2.50
C CYS A 84 -3.36 -4.54 -1.82
N THR A 85 -2.25 -3.92 -1.42
CA THR A 85 -1.19 -4.61 -0.64
C THR A 85 -1.48 -4.69 0.85
N LEU A 86 -2.25 -3.73 1.40
CA LEU A 86 -2.61 -3.71 2.82
C LEU A 86 -3.70 -4.73 3.16
N ALA A 87 -4.63 -4.98 2.24
CA ALA A 87 -5.75 -5.89 2.48
C ALA A 87 -5.34 -7.35 2.80
N PRO A 88 -4.41 -7.99 2.07
CA PRO A 88 -3.91 -9.33 2.41
C PRO A 88 -3.27 -9.40 3.80
N LEU A 89 -2.59 -8.33 4.24
CA LEU A 89 -1.98 -8.24 5.58
C LEU A 89 -3.04 -8.23 6.68
N LEU A 90 -4.12 -7.46 6.49
CA LEU A 90 -5.24 -7.40 7.44
C LEU A 90 -5.97 -8.75 7.53
N ILE A 91 -6.16 -9.42 6.40
CA ILE A 91 -6.77 -10.75 6.33
C ILE A 91 -5.88 -11.78 7.03
N ALA A 92 -4.57 -11.80 6.73
CA ALA A 92 -3.61 -12.71 7.36
C ALA A 92 -3.52 -12.49 8.88
N GLY A 93 -3.47 -11.23 9.32
CA GLY A 93 -3.49 -10.89 10.74
C GLY A 93 -4.77 -11.32 11.44
N GLY A 94 -5.93 -11.20 10.76
CA GLY A 94 -7.20 -11.67 11.30
C GLY A 94 -7.30 -13.19 11.39
N ILE A 95 -6.78 -13.92 10.40
CA ILE A 95 -6.68 -15.40 10.46
C ILE A 95 -5.80 -15.83 11.63
N TRP A 96 -4.65 -15.18 11.83
CA TRP A 96 -3.76 -15.46 12.95
C TRP A 96 -4.45 -15.20 14.31
N ALA A 97 -5.18 -14.09 14.45
CA ALA A 97 -5.94 -13.79 15.66
C ALA A 97 -7.04 -14.85 15.94
N LEU A 98 -7.68 -15.40 14.90
CA LEU A 98 -8.63 -16.50 15.06
C LEU A 98 -7.96 -17.80 15.50
N ILE A 99 -6.77 -18.11 14.99
CA ILE A 99 -5.98 -19.27 15.42
C ILE A 99 -5.62 -19.18 16.91
N GLU A 100 -5.37 -17.97 17.42
CA GLU A 100 -5.17 -17.72 18.85
C GLU A 100 -6.48 -17.68 19.68
N GLY A 101 -7.63 -17.98 19.08
CA GLY A 101 -8.93 -17.98 19.76
C GLY A 101 -9.50 -16.57 20.01
N ARG A 102 -8.94 -15.52 19.41
CA ARG A 102 -9.43 -14.15 19.58
C ARG A 102 -10.49 -13.83 18.53
N ALA A 103 -11.72 -13.58 18.99
CA ALA A 103 -12.84 -13.22 18.12
C ALA A 103 -12.62 -11.93 17.30
N VAL A 104 -11.70 -11.05 17.73
CA VAL A 104 -11.30 -9.85 16.98
C VAL A 104 -10.77 -10.18 15.58
N GLY A 105 -10.28 -11.41 15.34
CA GLY A 105 -9.80 -11.82 14.03
C GLY A 105 -10.86 -11.73 12.92
N VAL A 106 -12.14 -11.96 13.24
CA VAL A 106 -13.25 -11.76 12.28
C VAL A 106 -13.34 -10.30 11.82
N LEU A 107 -13.17 -9.35 12.75
CA LEU A 107 -13.18 -7.92 12.44
C LEU A 107 -12.02 -7.54 11.52
N TRP A 108 -10.82 -8.04 11.78
CA TRP A 108 -9.63 -7.78 10.94
C TRP A 108 -9.79 -8.35 9.52
N ILE A 109 -10.35 -9.56 9.38
CA ILE A 109 -10.68 -10.13 8.07
C ILE A 109 -11.72 -9.26 7.36
N GLY A 110 -12.77 -8.81 8.07
CA GLY A 110 -13.79 -7.92 7.52
C GLY A 110 -13.22 -6.60 7.01
N ILE A 111 -12.37 -5.93 7.81
CA ILE A 111 -11.70 -4.68 7.41
C ILE A 111 -10.77 -4.93 6.21
N GLY A 112 -10.02 -6.03 6.20
CA GLY A 112 -9.15 -6.40 5.08
C GLY A 112 -9.93 -6.64 3.79
N ALA A 113 -11.02 -7.40 3.85
CA ALA A 113 -11.90 -7.65 2.71
C ALA A 113 -12.55 -6.36 2.20
N PHE A 114 -13.03 -5.50 3.10
CA PHE A 114 -13.58 -4.19 2.75
C PHE A 114 -12.54 -3.30 2.07
N THR A 115 -11.32 -3.26 2.59
CA THR A 115 -10.19 -2.50 2.01
C THR A 115 -9.82 -3.02 0.62
N LEU A 116 -9.88 -4.33 0.39
CA LEU A 116 -9.66 -4.90 -0.94
C LEU A 116 -10.77 -4.51 -1.92
N TYR A 117 -12.02 -4.54 -1.46
CA TYR A 117 -13.17 -4.16 -2.26
C TYR A 117 -13.11 -2.69 -2.68
N THR A 118 -12.84 -1.77 -1.75
CA THR A 118 -12.71 -0.34 -2.07
C THR A 118 -11.53 -0.09 -3.00
N ALA A 119 -10.40 -0.76 -2.80
CA ALA A 119 -9.23 -0.63 -3.67
C ALA A 119 -9.46 -1.10 -5.11
N THR A 120 -10.06 -2.28 -5.27
CA THR A 120 -10.35 -2.84 -6.60
C THR A 120 -11.45 -2.05 -7.31
N SER A 121 -12.51 -1.63 -6.60
CA SER A 121 -13.57 -0.80 -7.18
C SER A 121 -13.07 0.60 -7.55
N GLY A 122 -12.19 1.20 -6.75
CA GLY A 122 -11.51 2.45 -7.07
C GLY A 122 -10.65 2.34 -8.34
N LEU A 123 -9.88 1.25 -8.47
CA LEU A 123 -9.10 0.97 -9.70
C LEU A 123 -9.97 0.79 -10.93
N LYS A 124 -11.06 0.02 -10.84
CA LYS A 124 -12.01 -0.16 -11.95
C LYS A 124 -12.65 1.15 -12.38
N ARG A 125 -13.06 2.00 -11.43
CA ARG A 125 -13.64 3.33 -11.73
C ARG A 125 -12.63 4.23 -12.44
N MET A 126 -11.35 4.16 -12.06
CA MET A 126 -10.31 4.92 -12.76
C MET A 126 -10.02 4.37 -14.16
N GLN A 127 -10.04 3.05 -14.36
CA GLN A 127 -9.91 2.46 -15.70
C GLN A 127 -11.07 2.90 -16.62
N ALA A 128 -12.30 2.80 -16.15
CA ALA A 128 -13.49 3.23 -16.89
C ALA A 128 -13.50 4.73 -17.24
N ALA A 129 -12.86 5.57 -16.42
CA ALA A 129 -12.69 7.01 -16.70
C ALA A 129 -11.57 7.31 -17.71
N THR A 130 -10.70 6.34 -18.00
CA THR A 130 -9.57 6.51 -18.93
C THR A 130 -9.84 5.88 -20.29
N ASP A 131 -10.76 4.92 -20.39
CA ASP A 131 -11.22 4.35 -21.66
C ASP A 131 -12.17 5.34 -22.36
N PRO A 132 -11.92 5.73 -23.62
CA PRO A 132 -12.84 6.58 -24.35
C PRO A 132 -14.19 5.85 -24.50
N PRO A 133 -15.34 6.55 -24.42
CA PRO A 133 -16.63 5.93 -24.71
C PRO A 133 -16.54 5.34 -26.12
N GLY A 134 -16.68 4.01 -26.21
CA GLY A 134 -16.60 3.30 -27.47
C GLY A 134 -17.48 3.99 -28.50
N THR A 135 -16.89 4.30 -29.65
CA THR A 135 -17.66 4.63 -30.84
C THR A 135 -18.64 3.48 -31.07
N PRO A 136 -19.96 3.71 -31.00
CA PRO A 136 -20.90 2.69 -31.44
C PRO A 136 -20.63 2.44 -32.93
N GLU A 137 -20.24 1.21 -33.26
CA GLU A 137 -20.31 0.69 -34.63
C GLU A 137 -21.77 0.44 -35.02
#